data_AF-A0A519THY0-F1
#
_entry.id   AF-A0A519THY0-F1
#
_cell.length_a   1.000
_cell.length_b   1.000
_cell.length_c   1.000
_cell.angle_alpha   90.00
_cell.angle_beta   90.00
_cell.angle_gamma   90.00
#
_symmetry.space_group_name_H-M   'P 1'
#
loop_
_entity.id
_entity.type
_entity.pdbx_description
1 polymer ?
#
loop_
_entity_poly.entity_id
_entity_poly.type
_entity_poly.pdbx_seq_one_letter_code
_entity_poly.pdbx_strand_id
1 'polypeptide(L)'
;MVKNLVIVESPAKAKTIEGYLGQDFVVRSSYGHVRDLPKDNNAVDIANGFKPTYVVDADKRELISQLKKLAKEAEMVWLASDDDREGEAISWHLSETLNLKADKTKRIVFREITKPAILNAIQHPRQINLDLVNAQQARRVLDRLVGFELSPALWRKVKAGLSAGRVQSVAVR
;
A
#
# COMPACT_ATOMS: atom_id res chain seq x y z
N MET A 1 22.06 4.82 16.10
CA MET A 1 20.67 5.29 15.93
C MET A 1 20.37 5.34 14.45
N VAL A 2 19.22 4.83 14.03
CA VAL A 2 18.78 4.96 12.64
C VAL A 2 18.37 6.42 12.44
N LYS A 3 19.05 7.19 11.58
CA LYS A 3 18.61 8.56 11.29
C LYS A 3 17.39 8.53 10.37
N ASN A 4 17.46 7.75 9.29
CA ASN A 4 16.41 7.70 8.28
C ASN A 4 15.97 6.26 8.00
N LEU A 5 14.68 5.98 8.10
CA LEU A 5 14.08 4.72 7.65
C LEU A 5 13.39 4.94 6.31
N VAL A 6 13.79 4.22 5.27
CA VAL A 6 13.12 4.22 3.97
C VAL A 6 12.34 2.92 3.80
N ILE A 7 11.04 3.02 3.51
CA ILE A 7 10.17 1.88 3.27
C ILE A 7 9.78 1.84 1.79
N VAL A 8 10.15 0.75 1.12
CA VAL A 8 9.84 0.48 -0.30
C VAL A 8 8.92 -0.73 -0.42
N GLU A 9 8.32 -0.93 -1.58
CA GLU A 9 7.45 -2.09 -1.83
C GLU A 9 8.20 -3.43 -1.91
N SER A 10 9.35 -3.46 -2.60
CA SER A 10 10.01 -4.71 -2.97
C SER A 10 11.43 -4.85 -2.42
N PRO A 11 11.89 -6.08 -2.12
CA PRO A 11 13.24 -6.32 -1.60
C PRO A 11 14.35 -5.93 -2.58
N ALA A 12 14.09 -6.05 -3.89
CA ALA A 12 15.04 -5.65 -4.93
C ALA A 12 15.30 -4.13 -4.89
N LYS A 13 14.23 -3.33 -4.82
CA LYS A 13 14.33 -1.86 -4.65
C LYS A 13 15.08 -1.51 -3.37
N ALA A 14 14.82 -2.23 -2.28
CA ALA A 14 15.44 -1.95 -0.99
C ALA A 14 16.96 -2.03 -1.08
N LYS A 15 17.49 -3.13 -1.64
CA LYS A 15 18.94 -3.34 -1.81
C LYS A 15 19.58 -2.27 -2.69
N THR A 16 18.93 -1.92 -3.81
CA THR A 16 19.47 -0.91 -4.74
C THR A 16 19.49 0.49 -4.12
N ILE A 17 18.41 0.90 -3.46
CA ILE A 17 18.29 2.23 -2.86
C ILE A 17 19.21 2.38 -1.65
N GLU A 18 19.39 1.33 -0.84
CA GLU A 18 20.31 1.34 0.30
C GLU A 18 21.76 1.61 -0.16
N GLY A 19 22.18 1.00 -1.28
CA GLY A 19 23.48 1.28 -1.89
C GLY A 19 23.65 2.71 -2.43
N TYR A 20 22.56 3.41 -2.75
CA TYR A 20 22.62 4.80 -3.25
C TYR A 20 22.63 5.84 -2.14
N LEU A 21 21.90 5.59 -1.05
CA LEU A 21 21.70 6.53 0.05
C LEU A 21 22.80 6.46 1.13
N GLY A 22 23.45 5.29 1.28
CA GLY A 22 24.58 5.12 2.20
C GLY A 22 24.16 4.89 3.66
N GLN A 23 25.11 5.06 4.58
CA GLN A 23 25.02 4.55 5.96
C GLN A 23 24.02 5.29 6.86
N ASP A 24 23.59 6.51 6.49
CA ASP A 24 22.60 7.28 7.25
C ASP A 24 21.15 6.80 7.02
N PHE A 25 20.95 5.87 6.08
CA PHE A 25 19.65 5.34 5.69
C PHE A 25 19.59 3.83 5.92
N VAL A 26 18.50 3.39 6.55
CA VAL A 26 18.13 1.98 6.64
C VAL A 26 16.95 1.77 5.71
N VAL A 27 17.09 0.87 4.73
CA VAL A 27 16.03 0.63 3.74
C VAL A 27 15.37 -0.72 4.00
N ARG A 28 14.03 -0.75 4.06
CA ARG A 28 13.24 -1.96 4.31
C ARG A 28 12.11 -2.10 3.31
N SER A 29 11.73 -3.35 3.02
CA SER A 29 10.65 -3.69 2.11
C SER A 29 9.36 -3.98 2.88
N SER A 30 8.22 -3.47 2.42
CA SER A 30 6.88 -3.82 2.92
C SER A 30 6.33 -5.11 2.29
N TYR A 31 6.99 -5.62 1.24
CA TYR A 31 6.54 -6.75 0.43
C TYR A 31 5.13 -6.50 -0.16
N GLY A 32 4.90 -5.29 -0.67
CA GLY A 32 3.60 -4.85 -1.19
C GLY A 32 2.65 -4.32 -0.11
N HIS A 33 1.35 -4.52 -0.31
CA HIS A 33 0.28 -4.09 0.60
C HIS A 33 0.39 -4.73 1.97
N VAL A 34 0.28 -3.95 3.04
CA VAL A 34 0.34 -4.47 4.42
C VAL A 34 -1.02 -4.73 5.04
N ARG A 35 -2.08 -4.26 4.38
CA ARG A 35 -3.48 -4.41 4.79
C ARG A 35 -4.33 -4.62 3.56
N ASP A 36 -5.43 -5.35 3.73
CA ASP A 36 -6.47 -5.50 2.74
C ASP A 36 -7.86 -5.51 3.41
N LEU A 37 -8.91 -5.50 2.60
CA LEU A 37 -10.28 -5.70 3.03
C LEU A 37 -10.44 -7.13 3.58
N PRO A 38 -11.13 -7.34 4.72
CA PRO A 38 -11.39 -8.69 5.25
C PRO A 38 -12.16 -9.52 4.23
N LYS A 39 -12.09 -10.85 4.36
CA LYS A 39 -12.71 -11.78 3.39
C LYS A 39 -14.23 -11.91 3.56
N ASP A 40 -14.81 -11.31 4.59
CA ASP A 40 -16.25 -11.36 4.86
C ASP A 40 -17.03 -10.27 4.08
N ASN A 41 -18.36 -10.37 4.17
CA ASN A 41 -19.30 -9.46 3.52
C ASN A 41 -19.33 -8.06 4.14
N ASN A 42 -18.76 -7.86 5.34
CA ASN A 42 -18.88 -6.61 6.08
C ASN A 42 -17.65 -5.70 5.92
N ALA A 43 -16.79 -6.01 4.95
CA ALA A 43 -15.61 -5.22 4.64
C ALA A 43 -15.89 -3.77 4.19
N VAL A 44 -17.09 -3.51 3.66
CA VAL A 44 -17.50 -2.20 3.15
C VAL A 44 -18.84 -1.82 3.78
N ASP A 45 -18.85 -0.72 4.52
CA ASP A 45 -20.07 -0.17 5.10
C ASP A 45 -20.78 0.72 4.08
N ILE A 46 -21.76 0.13 3.38
CA ILE A 46 -22.54 0.81 2.32
C ILE A 46 -23.43 1.91 2.92
N ALA A 47 -23.98 1.70 4.12
CA ALA A 47 -24.88 2.66 4.75
C ALA A 47 -24.15 3.95 5.16
N ASN A 48 -22.88 3.85 5.54
CA ASN A 48 -22.06 4.99 5.97
C ASN A 48 -21.07 5.44 4.88
N GLY A 49 -21.55 5.59 3.64
CA GLY A 49 -20.77 6.19 2.56
C GLY A 49 -19.64 5.31 2.02
N PHE A 50 -19.86 3.99 1.97
CA PHE A 50 -18.91 3.00 1.45
C PHE A 50 -17.59 2.92 2.22
N LYS A 51 -17.62 3.18 3.53
CA LYS A 51 -16.41 3.18 4.35
C LYS A 51 -15.78 1.78 4.40
N PRO A 52 -14.55 1.60 3.91
CA PRO A 52 -13.86 0.31 3.97
C PRO A 52 -13.27 0.04 5.36
N THR A 53 -13.31 -1.23 5.78
CA THR A 53 -12.54 -1.74 6.92
C THR A 53 -11.31 -2.45 6.40
N TYR A 54 -10.14 -2.10 6.93
CA TYR A 54 -8.87 -2.73 6.57
C TYR A 54 -8.33 -3.55 7.74
N VAL A 55 -7.82 -4.74 7.43
CA VAL A 55 -7.16 -5.63 8.39
C VAL A 55 -5.72 -5.87 7.94
N VAL A 56 -4.80 -5.98 8.90
CA VAL A 56 -3.42 -6.37 8.63
C VAL A 56 -3.38 -7.85 8.28
N ASP A 57 -2.73 -8.17 7.16
CA ASP A 57 -2.56 -9.56 6.74
C ASP A 57 -1.78 -10.35 7.79
N ALA A 58 -2.23 -11.58 8.08
CA ALA A 58 -1.72 -12.35 9.20
C ALA A 58 -0.22 -12.67 9.07
N ASP A 59 0.25 -12.91 7.85
CA ASP A 59 1.64 -13.15 7.46
C ASP A 59 2.53 -11.90 7.59
N LYS A 60 1.94 -10.70 7.63
CA LYS A 60 2.67 -9.42 7.70
C LYS A 60 2.77 -8.84 9.10
N ARG A 61 2.21 -9.50 10.12
CA ARG A 61 2.22 -9.00 11.50
C ARG A 61 3.63 -8.83 12.08
N GLU A 62 4.51 -9.79 11.83
CA GLU A 62 5.90 -9.71 12.30
C GLU A 62 6.65 -8.57 11.61
N LEU A 63 6.50 -8.46 10.28
CA LEU A 63 7.07 -7.37 9.50
C LEU A 63 6.61 -6.00 10.00
N ILE A 64 5.31 -5.83 10.25
CA ILE A 64 4.75 -4.59 10.79
C ILE A 64 5.33 -4.28 12.18
N SER A 65 5.48 -5.29 13.04
CA SER A 65 6.12 -5.12 14.35
C SER A 65 7.56 -4.61 14.23
N GLN A 66 8.34 -5.20 13.31
CA GLN A 66 9.71 -4.78 13.04
C GLN A 66 9.78 -3.36 12.46
N LEU A 67 8.97 -3.06 11.44
CA LEU A 67 8.88 -1.72 10.84
C LEU A 67 8.45 -0.67 11.86
N LYS A 68 7.54 -1.01 12.78
CA LYS A 68 7.08 -0.11 13.85
C LYS A 68 8.18 0.19 14.87
N LYS A 69 9.06 -0.77 15.17
CA LYS A 69 10.23 -0.54 16.03
C LYS A 69 11.21 0.41 15.33
N LEU A 70 11.58 0.10 14.08
CA LEU A 70 12.50 0.95 13.31
C LEU A 70 11.95 2.36 13.11
N ALA A 71 10.64 2.51 12.84
CA ALA A 71 10.01 3.81 12.66
C ALA A 71 10.00 4.66 13.95
N LYS A 72 10.01 4.04 15.13
CA LYS A 72 10.13 4.76 16.41
C LYS A 72 11.57 5.19 16.71
N GLU A 73 12.55 4.41 16.27
CA GLU A 73 13.97 4.71 16.43
C GLU A 73 14.47 5.73 15.41
N ALA A 74 13.81 5.80 14.25
CA ALA A 74 14.14 6.72 13.17
C ALA A 74 13.79 8.17 13.51
N GLU A 75 14.66 9.11 13.13
CA GLU A 75 14.33 10.55 13.18
C GLU A 75 13.27 10.88 12.12
N MET A 76 13.44 10.35 10.91
CA MET A 76 12.54 10.52 9.77
C MET A 76 12.20 9.19 9.09
N VAL A 77 10.93 9.03 8.71
CA VAL A 77 10.43 7.90 7.91
C VAL A 77 10.10 8.36 6.50
N TRP A 78 10.64 7.67 5.52
CA TRP A 78 10.50 7.96 4.09
C TRP A 78 9.72 6.85 3.42
N LEU A 79 8.57 7.19 2.85
CA LEU A 79 7.72 6.28 2.09
C LEU A 79 8.09 6.39 0.61
N ALA A 80 8.59 5.30 0.04
CA ALA A 80 9.25 5.24 -1.26
C ALA A 80 8.61 4.18 -2.17
N SER A 81 7.28 4.10 -2.17
CA SER A 81 6.50 3.28 -3.10
C SER A 81 6.43 3.92 -4.49
N ASP A 82 5.86 3.22 -5.47
CA ASP A 82 5.83 3.69 -6.86
C ASP A 82 4.97 4.94 -7.07
N ASP A 83 5.27 5.69 -8.14
CA ASP A 83 4.57 6.92 -8.55
C ASP A 83 3.26 6.61 -9.28
N ASP A 84 2.39 5.82 -8.63
CA ASP A 84 1.05 5.52 -9.11
C ASP A 84 0.05 5.47 -7.93
N ARG A 85 -1.22 5.23 -8.24
CA ARG A 85 -2.28 5.13 -7.21
C ARG A 85 -2.09 3.95 -6.25
N GLU A 86 -1.48 2.87 -6.72
CA GLU A 86 -1.29 1.65 -5.92
C GLU A 86 -0.19 1.87 -4.89
N GLY A 87 0.94 2.42 -5.35
CA GLY A 87 2.02 2.89 -4.50
C GLY A 87 1.54 3.94 -3.51
N GLU A 88 0.67 4.87 -3.91
CA GLU A 88 0.14 5.87 -2.97
C GLU A 88 -0.73 5.23 -1.88
N ALA A 89 -1.58 4.25 -2.24
CA ALA A 89 -2.36 3.48 -1.27
C ALA A 89 -1.48 2.65 -0.32
N ILE A 90 -0.40 2.03 -0.82
CA ILE A 90 0.58 1.31 0.02
C ILE A 90 1.22 2.27 1.03
N SER A 91 1.66 3.44 0.58
CA SER A 91 2.23 4.47 1.45
C SER A 91 1.24 4.92 2.52
N TRP A 92 -0.02 5.16 2.14
CA TRP A 92 -1.09 5.49 3.09
C TRP A 92 -1.34 4.37 4.10
N HIS A 93 -1.45 3.12 3.63
CA HIS A 93 -1.64 1.98 4.51
C HIS A 93 -0.50 1.79 5.51
N LEU A 94 0.75 1.99 5.10
CA LEU A 94 1.92 1.96 5.98
C LEU A 94 1.86 3.08 7.02
N SER A 95 1.55 4.31 6.60
CA SER A 95 1.42 5.46 7.50
C SER A 95 0.42 5.20 8.62
N GLU A 96 -0.77 4.74 8.26
CA GLU A 96 -1.84 4.40 9.20
C GLU A 96 -1.47 3.21 10.10
N THR A 97 -0.91 2.13 9.54
CA THR A 97 -0.62 0.89 10.29
C THR A 97 0.51 1.10 11.29
N LEU A 98 1.53 1.87 10.90
CA LEU A 98 2.67 2.18 11.76
C LEU A 98 2.39 3.36 12.70
N ASN A 99 1.24 4.04 12.54
CA ASN A 99 0.84 5.25 13.27
C ASN A 99 1.91 6.35 13.14
N LEU A 100 2.33 6.61 11.90
CA LEU A 100 3.35 7.60 11.60
C LEU A 100 2.79 9.02 11.75
N LYS A 101 3.61 9.92 12.27
CA LYS A 101 3.24 11.34 12.41
C LYS A 101 3.64 12.11 11.15
N ALA A 102 2.80 13.03 10.70
CA ALA A 102 3.00 13.78 9.47
C ALA A 102 4.27 14.67 9.49
N ASP A 103 4.70 15.14 10.66
CA ASP A 103 5.93 15.92 10.84
C ASP A 103 7.20 15.08 10.61
N LYS A 104 7.15 13.79 10.96
CA LYS A 104 8.27 12.83 10.84
C LYS A 104 8.18 11.91 9.62
N THR A 105 7.25 12.19 8.71
CA THR A 105 6.99 11.33 7.54
C THR A 105 7.12 12.12 6.27
N LYS A 106 7.84 11.56 5.29
CA LYS A 106 8.02 12.13 3.96
C LYS A 106 7.67 11.09 2.90
N ARG A 107 7.01 11.52 1.84
CA ARG A 107 6.72 10.69 0.66
C ARG A 107 7.66 11.11 -0.46
N ILE A 108 8.43 10.17 -0.99
CA ILE A 108 9.32 10.42 -2.14
C ILE A 108 8.84 9.61 -3.33
N VAL A 109 8.87 10.20 -4.52
CA VAL A 109 8.48 9.54 -5.77
C VAL A 109 9.63 9.59 -6.75
N PHE A 110 9.78 8.55 -7.53
CA PHE A 110 10.77 8.44 -8.59
C PHE A 110 10.22 7.53 -9.68
N ARG A 111 10.55 7.83 -10.94
CA ARG A 111 10.12 7.06 -12.11
C ARG A 111 11.18 6.10 -12.61
N GLU A 112 12.40 6.25 -12.11
CA GLU A 112 13.54 5.40 -12.41
C GLU A 112 14.37 5.19 -11.15
N ILE A 113 15.04 4.04 -11.08
CA ILE A 113 15.84 3.63 -9.91
C ILE A 113 17.31 3.93 -10.23
N THR A 114 17.65 5.20 -10.35
CA THR A 114 19.02 5.68 -10.56
C THR A 114 19.47 6.49 -9.34
N LYS A 115 20.79 6.50 -9.05
CA LYS A 115 21.33 7.27 -7.92
C LYS A 115 20.92 8.76 -7.97
N PRO A 116 21.02 9.47 -9.11
CA PRO A 116 20.58 10.86 -9.20
C PRO A 116 19.08 11.04 -8.91
N ALA A 117 18.22 10.18 -9.47
CA ALA A 117 16.78 10.28 -9.27
C ALA A 117 16.39 10.09 -7.80
N ILE A 118 16.99 9.10 -7.12
CA ILE A 118 16.73 8.84 -5.70
C ILE A 118 17.20 9.99 -4.81
N LEU A 119 18.40 10.53 -5.05
CA LEU A 119 18.91 11.67 -4.28
C LEU A 119 18.04 12.92 -4.49
N ASN A 120 17.61 13.18 -5.74
CA ASN A 120 16.70 14.27 -6.04
C ASN A 120 15.34 14.10 -5.35
N ALA A 121 14.82 12.87 -5.29
CA ALA A 121 13.54 12.57 -4.63
C ALA A 121 13.61 12.80 -3.10
N ILE A 122 14.74 12.51 -2.46
CA ILE A 122 14.98 12.82 -1.04
C ILE A 122 15.03 14.32 -0.77
N GLN A 123 15.59 15.10 -1.71
CA GLN A 123 15.66 16.57 -1.59
C GLN A 123 14.28 17.25 -1.78
N HIS A 124 13.38 16.61 -2.54
CA HIS A 124 12.06 17.16 -2.87
C HIS A 124 10.93 16.24 -2.42
N PRO A 125 10.78 15.95 -1.11
CA PRO A 125 9.70 15.11 -0.64
C PRO A 125 8.37 15.84 -0.71
N ARG A 126 7.30 15.07 -0.90
CA ARG A 126 5.91 15.53 -0.82
C ARG A 126 5.19 14.88 0.36
N GLN A 127 3.92 15.24 0.54
CA GLN A 127 2.98 14.52 1.38
C GLN A 127 2.23 13.45 0.57
N ILE A 128 1.55 12.55 1.28
CA ILE A 128 0.68 11.56 0.64
C ILE A 128 -0.48 12.28 -0.04
N ASN A 129 -0.71 11.96 -1.31
CA ASN A 129 -1.82 12.49 -2.09
C ASN A 129 -3.08 11.66 -1.79
N LEU A 130 -4.00 12.24 -1.00
CA LEU A 130 -5.23 11.57 -0.61
C LEU A 130 -6.20 11.33 -1.78
N ASP A 131 -6.15 12.11 -2.86
CA ASP A 131 -7.01 11.88 -4.03
C ASP A 131 -6.62 10.60 -4.76
N LEU A 132 -5.32 10.33 -4.88
CA LEU A 132 -4.81 9.08 -5.45
C LEU A 132 -5.15 7.88 -4.56
N VAL A 133 -5.05 8.04 -3.24
CA VAL A 133 -5.48 7.02 -2.27
C VAL A 133 -6.96 6.74 -2.46
N ASN A 134 -7.80 7.77 -2.41
CA ASN A 134 -9.25 7.66 -2.57
C ASN A 134 -9.63 7.01 -3.92
N ALA A 135 -8.91 7.33 -5.00
CA ALA A 135 -9.13 6.70 -6.30
C ALA A 135 -8.81 5.19 -6.28
N GLN A 136 -7.75 4.78 -5.57
CA GLN A 136 -7.42 3.36 -5.38
C GLN A 136 -8.47 2.67 -4.50
N GLN A 137 -8.88 3.30 -3.40
CA GLN A 137 -9.90 2.77 -2.50
C GLN A 137 -11.25 2.61 -3.19
N ALA A 138 -11.68 3.60 -3.97
CA ALA A 138 -12.91 3.54 -4.74
C ALA A 138 -12.90 2.37 -5.73
N ARG A 139 -11.78 2.14 -6.44
CA ARG A 139 -11.61 0.95 -7.29
C ARG A 139 -11.71 -0.33 -6.48
N ARG A 140 -11.01 -0.42 -5.34
CA ARG A 140 -10.99 -1.62 -4.48
C ARG A 140 -12.38 -1.95 -3.96
N VAL A 141 -13.13 -0.95 -3.51
CA VAL A 141 -14.52 -1.07 -3.05
C VAL A 141 -15.45 -1.49 -4.19
N LEU A 142 -15.33 -0.86 -5.36
CA LEU A 142 -16.14 -1.23 -6.53
C LEU A 142 -15.94 -2.69 -6.93
N ASP A 143 -14.68 -3.12 -7.05
CA ASP A 143 -14.35 -4.50 -7.42
C ASP A 143 -14.84 -5.49 -6.34
N ARG A 144 -14.83 -5.08 -5.06
CA ARG A 144 -15.39 -5.86 -3.95
C ARG A 144 -16.90 -6.05 -4.07
N LEU A 145 -17.65 -4.96 -4.28
CA LEU A 145 -19.11 -5.03 -4.39
C LEU A 145 -19.55 -5.89 -5.58
N VAL A 146 -18.93 -5.70 -6.75
CA VAL A 146 -19.25 -6.52 -7.94
C VAL A 146 -18.98 -8.00 -7.68
N GLY A 147 -17.84 -8.33 -7.07
CA GLY A 147 -17.47 -9.71 -6.76
C GLY A 147 -18.46 -10.37 -5.80
N PHE A 148 -18.81 -9.70 -4.71
CA PHE A 148 -19.68 -10.27 -3.67
C PHE A 148 -21.15 -10.35 -4.08
N GLU A 149 -21.67 -9.36 -4.79
CA GLU A 149 -23.08 -9.35 -5.20
C GLU A 149 -23.35 -10.33 -6.36
N LEU A 150 -22.43 -10.43 -7.33
CA LEU A 150 -22.67 -11.21 -8.55
C LEU A 150 -22.19 -12.66 -8.48
N SER A 151 -21.16 -12.99 -7.68
CA SER A 151 -20.67 -14.38 -7.61
C SER A 151 -21.74 -15.37 -7.13
N PRO A 152 -22.58 -15.08 -6.11
CA PRO A 152 -23.68 -15.97 -5.72
C PRO A 152 -24.73 -16.18 -6.81
N ALA A 153 -24.93 -15.21 -7.70
CA ALA A 153 -25.80 -15.38 -8.86
C ALA A 153 -25.20 -16.37 -9.87
N LEU A 154 -23.89 -16.26 -10.15
CA LEU A 154 -23.16 -17.20 -11.01
C LEU A 154 -23.18 -18.63 -10.44
N TRP A 155 -23.07 -18.79 -9.13
CA TRP A 155 -23.11 -20.10 -8.48
C TRP A 155 -24.47 -20.78 -8.64
N ARG A 156 -25.56 -20.01 -8.54
CA ARG A 156 -26.94 -20.52 -8.70
C ARG A 156 -27.31 -20.83 -10.15
N LYS A 157 -26.71 -20.12 -11.11
CA LYS A 157 -27.14 -20.16 -12.52
C LYS A 157 -26.16 -20.84 -13.48
N VAL A 158 -24.89 -20.97 -13.11
CA VAL A 158 -23.82 -21.49 -13.99
C VAL A 158 -23.06 -22.62 -13.31
N LYS A 159 -22.22 -22.31 -12.31
CA LYS A 159 -21.40 -23.28 -11.59
C LYS A 159 -20.90 -22.70 -10.27
N ALA A 160 -20.96 -23.50 -9.21
CA ALA A 160 -20.36 -23.13 -7.92
C ALA A 160 -18.85 -22.88 -8.04
N GLY A 161 -18.35 -21.87 -7.32
CA GLY A 161 -16.93 -21.51 -7.31
C GLY A 161 -16.47 -20.55 -8.42
N LEU A 162 -17.37 -20.11 -9.31
CA LEU A 162 -17.06 -19.05 -10.27
C LEU A 162 -17.01 -17.68 -9.60
N SER A 163 -16.02 -16.85 -9.95
CA SER A 163 -15.93 -15.47 -9.48
C SER A 163 -16.47 -14.50 -10.53
N ALA A 164 -17.27 -13.53 -10.07
CA ALA A 164 -17.59 -12.36 -10.87
C ALA A 164 -16.46 -11.33 -10.77
N GLY A 165 -16.00 -10.80 -11.89
CA GLY A 165 -14.97 -9.79 -11.93
C GLY A 165 -15.30 -8.73 -12.97
N ARG A 166 -15.46 -7.48 -12.56
CA ARG A 166 -15.89 -6.35 -13.41
C ARG A 166 -15.09 -6.23 -14.71
N VAL A 167 -13.76 -6.38 -14.64
CA VAL A 167 -12.86 -6.30 -15.80
C VAL A 167 -12.73 -7.66 -16.49
N GLN A 168 -12.63 -8.74 -15.72
CA GLN A 168 -12.46 -10.10 -16.25
C GLN A 168 -13.65 -10.53 -17.12
N SER A 169 -14.88 -10.21 -16.71
CA SER A 169 -16.09 -10.57 -17.45
C SER A 169 -16.18 -9.91 -18.82
N VAL A 170 -15.58 -8.73 -19.00
CA VAL A 170 -15.53 -8.03 -20.29
C VAL A 170 -14.45 -8.62 -21.19
N ALA A 171 -13.29 -8.98 -20.63
CA ALA A 171 -12.19 -9.57 -21.40
C ALA A 171 -12.51 -10.98 -21.95
N VAL A 172 -13.42 -11.70 -21.29
CA VAL A 172 -13.87 -13.04 -21.69
C VAL A 172 -15.06 -12.98 -22.68
N ARG A 173 -15.69 -11.81 -22.83
CA ARG A 173 -16.82 -11.59 -23.75
C ARG A 173 -16.36 -11.54 -25.21
#